data_AF-A0A6B2NMU4-F1
#
_entry.id   AF-A0A6B2NMU4-F1
#
_cell.length_a   1.000
_cell.length_b   1.000
_cell.length_c   1.000
_cell.angle_alpha   90.00
_cell.angle_beta   90.00
_cell.angle_gamma   90.00
#
_symmetry.space_group_name_H-M   'P 1'
#
loop_
_entity.id
_entity.type
_entity.pdbx_description
1 polymer ?
#
loop_
_entity_poly.entity_id
_entity_poly.type
_entity_poly.pdbx_seq_one_letter_code
_entity_poly.pdbx_strand_id
1 'polypeptide(L)'
;MTKARLCASVVAASMVVVPVQRAMADEAAALIGGALLGGLIVNEVHKNKQRQQQAARTTPRSSGTSSAQRQENREVQSALNYFGYNAGAVDGSLGRRSRGAIAQYQADMGFVTDGYLDQHELGFLLTSHQRALASGHVAPYNQILASQGQAGLLRTYRNEQLGIQTPQAVQPGQPQTHMATTSQPLTTAPTLAARADTGAALPNFGFAQQGTKSINAHCNEVNLLTTSNGGLSRSGQVREPVFALNEQFCQARSQAMVEASQIEVTIPNMTSVQIEQQCEGLTQAMAPQMVGIDTKAPSEVVASTSTFLQNSGQQMPSLISGGKVCLGVGYRIDDAEMTLASATLLASAGQLGYGEIISHQLRQGFGAPIGMARAGEWMRLALNAAQSGSSVLGQNPERIAVLSQASTAPAAPGLPVFSVSTSGN
;
A
#
# COMPACT_ATOMS: atom_id res chain seq x y z
N MET A 1 33.29 -6.18 90.26
CA MET A 1 34.50 -6.57 89.51
C MET A 1 34.19 -6.46 88.01
N THR A 2 35.09 -5.84 87.24
CA THR A 2 35.26 -5.87 85.75
C THR A 2 34.04 -5.54 84.87
N LYS A 3 33.91 -4.32 84.31
CA LYS A 3 34.45 -3.82 83.02
C LYS A 3 34.21 -4.75 81.81
N ALA A 4 33.42 -4.30 80.83
CA ALA A 4 33.90 -3.89 79.50
C ALA A 4 32.73 -3.53 78.55
N ARG A 5 32.99 -2.55 77.69
CA ARG A 5 32.12 -1.96 76.65
C ARG A 5 32.27 -2.75 75.34
N LEU A 6 31.25 -2.81 74.48
CA LEU A 6 31.29 -2.30 73.09
C LEU A 6 29.95 -2.50 72.35
N CYS A 7 29.67 -1.56 71.45
CA CYS A 7 28.51 -1.44 70.56
C CYS A 7 28.51 -2.46 69.40
N ALA A 8 27.33 -2.85 68.90
CA ALA A 8 26.82 -2.46 67.56
C ALA A 8 25.70 -3.40 67.04
N SER A 9 24.56 -2.76 66.71
CA SER A 9 23.59 -3.06 65.63
C SER A 9 23.04 -4.47 65.40
N VAL A 10 21.71 -4.64 65.56
CA VAL A 10 20.89 -5.63 64.83
C VAL A 10 19.47 -5.09 64.54
N VAL A 11 19.17 -5.04 63.23
CA VAL A 11 17.94 -5.43 62.50
C VAL A 11 16.66 -5.71 63.29
N ALA A 12 15.52 -5.20 62.80
CA ALA A 12 14.23 -5.87 63.01
C ALA A 12 13.32 -5.70 61.78
N ALA A 13 13.22 -6.78 61.01
CA ALA A 13 12.09 -7.07 60.13
C ALA A 13 11.11 -7.95 60.91
N SER A 14 9.81 -7.67 60.85
CA SER A 14 8.74 -8.64 61.14
C SER A 14 7.41 -8.17 60.55
N MET A 15 6.83 -9.02 59.70
CA MET A 15 5.46 -8.96 59.18
C MET A 15 4.45 -9.42 60.25
N VAL A 16 3.15 -9.09 60.09
CA VAL A 16 1.99 -10.01 60.06
C VAL A 16 0.63 -9.26 60.11
N VAL A 17 -0.16 -9.46 59.04
CA VAL A 17 -1.61 -9.76 58.85
C VAL A 17 -2.77 -9.02 59.59
N VAL A 18 -3.77 -8.71 58.75
CA VAL A 18 -5.12 -8.03 58.74
C VAL A 18 -6.19 -8.47 59.80
N PRO A 19 -7.36 -7.78 59.98
CA PRO A 19 -8.49 -7.76 59.02
C PRO A 19 -9.20 -6.39 58.78
N VAL A 20 -10.05 -6.41 57.74
CA VAL A 20 -10.82 -5.33 57.10
C VAL A 20 -12.07 -4.90 57.90
N GLN A 21 -12.42 -3.61 57.87
CA GLN A 21 -13.81 -3.11 57.77
C GLN A 21 -13.85 -1.60 57.46
N ARG A 22 -14.75 -1.22 56.54
CA ARG A 22 -15.01 0.16 56.10
C ARG A 22 -15.88 0.90 57.13
N ALA A 23 -15.54 2.14 57.42
CA ALA A 23 -16.41 3.11 58.09
C ALA A 23 -16.54 4.37 57.21
N MET A 24 -17.77 4.83 57.04
CA MET A 24 -18.12 6.07 56.36
C MET A 24 -18.13 7.21 57.37
N ALA A 25 -17.70 8.40 56.98
CA ALA A 25 -17.90 9.63 57.74
C ALA A 25 -18.18 10.80 56.80
N ASP A 26 -19.20 11.54 57.22
CA ASP A 26 -19.91 12.65 56.59
C ASP A 26 -19.15 13.99 56.77
N GLU A 27 -19.65 15.01 56.06
CA GLU A 27 -19.23 16.41 56.05
C GLU A 27 -19.08 17.10 57.42
N ALA A 28 -18.29 18.20 57.49
CA ALA A 28 -18.74 19.44 58.13
C ALA A 28 -17.78 20.65 57.94
N ALA A 29 -18.44 21.82 57.87
CA ALA A 29 -18.03 23.19 58.19
C ALA A 29 -17.57 24.09 57.01
N ALA A 30 -18.13 25.28 56.76
CA ALA A 30 -19.25 25.99 57.36
C ALA A 30 -19.71 27.10 56.39
N LEU A 31 -21.02 27.33 56.35
CA LEU A 31 -21.71 28.48 55.76
C LEU A 31 -21.92 29.57 56.84
N ILE A 32 -21.90 30.85 56.45
CA ILE A 32 -22.80 31.99 56.83
C ILE A 32 -22.04 33.31 56.52
N GLY A 33 -22.56 34.28 55.76
CA GLY A 33 -23.97 34.52 55.40
C GLY A 33 -24.22 35.51 54.25
N GLY A 34 -25.53 35.70 54.01
CA GLY A 34 -26.17 36.51 52.97
C GLY A 34 -27.26 35.69 52.25
N ALA A 35 -28.49 35.57 52.80
CA ALA A 35 -29.67 36.41 52.47
C ALA A 35 -30.04 36.33 50.96
N LEU A 36 -31.21 35.90 50.46
CA LEU A 36 -32.61 35.85 50.92
C LEU A 36 -33.45 35.03 49.90
N LEU A 37 -34.49 34.32 50.37
CA LEU A 37 -35.81 34.01 49.76
C LEU A 37 -35.86 33.46 48.31
N GLY A 38 -36.54 32.37 47.91
CA GLY A 38 -37.57 31.49 48.48
C GLY A 38 -38.34 30.85 47.31
N GLY A 39 -38.81 29.60 47.44
CA GLY A 39 -39.86 29.02 46.57
C GLY A 39 -39.53 27.70 45.85
N LEU A 40 -39.91 26.57 46.48
CA LEU A 40 -40.61 25.38 45.96
C LEU A 40 -40.44 25.04 44.45
N ILE A 41 -40.07 23.83 44.03
CA ILE A 41 -40.90 22.60 44.07
C ILE A 41 -39.99 21.36 43.97
N VAL A 42 -40.24 20.38 44.84
CA VAL A 42 -39.79 18.98 44.70
C VAL A 42 -40.85 18.23 43.89
N ASN A 43 -40.46 17.72 42.73
CA ASN A 43 -40.98 16.47 42.19
C ASN A 43 -39.92 15.88 41.23
N GLU A 44 -39.94 14.58 40.97
CA GLU A 44 -39.11 13.89 39.97
C GLU A 44 -37.72 13.29 40.37
N VAL A 45 -37.53 12.81 41.60
CA VAL A 45 -36.37 11.91 41.92
C VAL A 45 -36.74 10.43 42.13
N HIS A 46 -38.03 10.06 42.03
CA HIS A 46 -38.44 8.64 42.17
C HIS A 46 -38.68 7.87 40.86
N LYS A 47 -38.68 8.53 39.68
CA LYS A 47 -38.89 7.83 38.39
C LYS A 47 -37.64 7.19 37.78
N ASN A 48 -36.43 7.55 38.24
CA ASN A 48 -35.20 7.13 37.55
C ASN A 48 -34.61 5.80 38.07
N LYS A 49 -35.02 5.33 39.25
CA LYS A 49 -34.47 4.10 39.85
C LYS A 49 -35.11 2.80 39.36
N GLN A 50 -36.32 2.85 38.79
CA GLN A 50 -36.99 1.67 38.22
C GLN A 50 -36.62 1.38 36.76
N ARG A 51 -36.04 2.35 36.03
CA ARG A 51 -35.54 2.14 34.66
C ARG A 51 -34.15 1.48 34.60
N GLN A 52 -33.41 1.44 35.70
CA GLN A 52 -32.03 0.91 35.73
C GLN A 52 -31.91 -0.57 36.13
N GLN A 53 -33.00 -1.25 36.50
CA GLN A 53 -32.95 -2.66 36.92
C GLN A 53 -33.52 -3.67 35.91
N GLN A 54 -33.94 -3.22 34.72
CA GLN A 54 -34.41 -4.10 33.63
C GLN A 54 -33.48 -4.15 32.40
N ALA A 55 -32.33 -3.47 32.43
CA ALA A 55 -31.38 -3.43 31.32
C ALA A 55 -30.24 -4.47 31.44
N ALA A 56 -30.49 -5.59 32.12
CA ALA A 56 -29.49 -6.65 32.34
C ALA A 56 -30.00 -8.03 31.86
N ARG A 57 -30.29 -8.18 30.55
CA ARG A 57 -30.11 -9.43 29.79
C ARG A 57 -30.54 -9.31 28.33
N THR A 58 -29.80 -8.54 27.56
CA THR A 58 -29.62 -8.79 26.12
C THR A 58 -28.26 -8.23 25.75
N THR A 59 -27.20 -9.01 25.93
CA THR A 59 -25.99 -8.77 25.13
C THR A 59 -26.41 -8.92 23.68
N PRO A 60 -26.39 -7.87 22.84
CA PRO A 60 -26.53 -8.07 21.41
C PRO A 60 -25.27 -8.85 21.04
N ARG A 61 -25.45 -10.13 20.69
CA ARG A 61 -24.43 -10.89 19.99
C ARG A 61 -24.22 -10.10 18.70
N SER A 62 -23.20 -9.25 18.67
CA SER A 62 -22.77 -8.54 17.47
C SER A 62 -22.40 -9.61 16.45
N SER A 63 -23.36 -9.99 15.62
CA SER A 63 -23.14 -10.56 14.30
C SER A 63 -22.68 -9.48 13.31
N GLY A 64 -22.07 -8.40 13.83
CA GLY A 64 -21.50 -7.32 13.05
C GLY A 64 -20.18 -7.76 12.47
N THR A 65 -20.19 -8.05 11.17
CA THR A 65 -19.05 -8.01 10.24
C THR A 65 -17.91 -7.15 10.78
N SER A 66 -16.68 -7.67 10.88
CA SER A 66 -15.54 -6.87 11.39
C SER A 66 -15.29 -5.65 10.49
N SER A 67 -14.56 -4.64 10.98
CA SER A 67 -14.15 -3.50 10.15
C SER A 67 -13.36 -3.93 8.91
N ALA A 68 -12.50 -4.94 9.05
CA ALA A 68 -11.76 -5.55 7.94
C ALA A 68 -12.69 -6.24 6.95
N GLN A 69 -13.67 -7.01 7.44
CA GLN A 69 -14.63 -7.70 6.59
C GLN A 69 -15.55 -6.72 5.83
N ARG A 70 -15.93 -5.60 6.45
CA ARG A 70 -16.67 -4.53 5.75
C ARG A 70 -15.84 -3.87 4.66
N GLN A 71 -14.53 -3.76 4.87
CA GLN A 71 -13.63 -3.21 3.87
C GLN A 71 -13.46 -4.16 2.67
N GLU A 72 -13.24 -5.44 2.92
CA GLU A 72 -13.22 -6.49 1.88
C GLU A 72 -14.54 -6.52 1.09
N ASN A 73 -15.69 -6.43 1.78
CA ASN A 73 -16.99 -6.36 1.12
C ASN A 73 -17.13 -5.13 0.21
N ARG A 74 -16.53 -3.98 0.57
CA ARG A 74 -16.50 -2.79 -0.29
C ARG A 74 -15.64 -3.02 -1.52
N GLU A 75 -14.51 -3.70 -1.37
CA GLU A 75 -13.63 -4.05 -2.49
C GLU A 75 -14.36 -5.00 -3.46
N VAL A 76 -15.09 -5.99 -2.95
CA VAL A 76 -15.96 -6.86 -3.75
C VAL A 76 -17.01 -6.06 -4.52
N GLN A 77 -17.76 -5.18 -3.84
CA GLN A 77 -18.79 -4.36 -4.49
C GLN A 77 -18.20 -3.44 -5.55
N SER A 78 -17.03 -2.84 -5.28
CA SER A 78 -16.31 -2.01 -6.24
C SER A 78 -15.88 -2.81 -7.47
N ALA A 79 -15.28 -3.97 -7.27
CA ALA A 79 -14.82 -4.83 -8.35
C ALA A 79 -15.98 -5.35 -9.22
N LEU A 80 -17.07 -5.81 -8.59
CA LEU A 80 -18.28 -6.24 -9.30
C LEU A 80 -18.83 -5.11 -10.16
N ASN A 81 -19.02 -3.92 -9.58
CA ASN A 81 -19.55 -2.76 -10.30
C ASN A 81 -18.62 -2.33 -11.45
N TYR A 82 -17.31 -2.37 -11.25
CA TYR A 82 -16.34 -2.06 -12.29
C TYR A 82 -16.48 -2.98 -13.50
N PHE A 83 -16.65 -4.29 -13.29
CA PHE A 83 -16.83 -5.27 -14.37
C PHE A 83 -18.24 -5.28 -14.98
N GLY A 84 -19.14 -4.41 -14.51
CA GLY A 84 -20.50 -4.27 -15.01
C GLY A 84 -21.54 -5.12 -14.27
N TYR A 85 -21.16 -5.82 -13.19
CA TYR A 85 -22.08 -6.55 -12.33
C TYR A 85 -22.65 -5.60 -11.27
N ASN A 86 -23.94 -5.30 -11.35
CA ASN A 86 -24.57 -4.28 -10.51
C ASN A 86 -24.75 -4.75 -9.05
N ALA A 87 -23.73 -4.52 -8.22
CA ALA A 87 -23.71 -4.89 -6.81
C ALA A 87 -24.43 -3.89 -5.89
N GLY A 88 -24.84 -2.73 -6.42
CA GLY A 88 -25.41 -1.63 -5.66
C GLY A 88 -24.35 -0.63 -5.17
N ALA A 89 -24.71 0.15 -4.15
CA ALA A 89 -23.76 1.09 -3.54
C ALA A 89 -22.62 0.34 -2.83
N VAL A 90 -21.43 0.93 -2.85
CA VAL A 90 -20.23 0.37 -2.19
C VAL A 90 -20.27 0.70 -0.69
N ASP A 91 -21.09 -0.01 0.06
CA ASP A 91 -21.38 0.23 1.48
C ASP A 91 -20.75 -0.81 2.43
N GLY A 92 -20.16 -1.88 1.89
CA GLY A 92 -19.56 -2.98 2.64
C GLY A 92 -20.57 -3.98 3.18
N SER A 93 -21.84 -3.88 2.76
CA SER A 93 -22.93 -4.77 3.13
C SER A 93 -23.38 -5.57 1.92
N LEU A 94 -22.99 -6.86 1.85
CA LEU A 94 -23.36 -7.73 0.74
C LEU A 94 -24.83 -8.16 0.82
N GLY A 95 -25.72 -7.31 0.32
CA GLY A 95 -27.17 -7.55 0.26
C GLY A 95 -27.62 -8.28 -1.01
N ARG A 96 -28.94 -8.28 -1.26
CA ARG A 96 -29.54 -8.96 -2.43
C ARG A 96 -28.93 -8.55 -3.77
N ARG A 97 -28.61 -7.26 -3.95
CA ARG A 97 -27.98 -6.76 -5.18
C ARG A 97 -26.58 -7.31 -5.37
N SER A 98 -25.75 -7.28 -4.31
CA SER A 98 -24.41 -7.85 -4.36
C SER A 98 -24.44 -9.37 -4.57
N ARG A 99 -25.39 -10.09 -3.97
CA ARG A 99 -25.59 -11.53 -4.22
C ARG A 99 -25.98 -11.81 -5.68
N GLY A 100 -26.87 -11.01 -6.26
CA GLY A 100 -27.22 -11.11 -7.68
C GLY A 100 -26.03 -10.82 -8.60
N ALA A 101 -25.22 -9.81 -8.27
CA ALA A 101 -24.01 -9.48 -9.01
C ALA A 101 -22.95 -10.60 -8.92
N ILE A 102 -22.78 -11.22 -7.74
CA ILE A 102 -21.90 -12.38 -7.57
C ILE A 102 -22.38 -13.55 -8.43
N ALA A 103 -23.67 -13.85 -8.43
CA ALA A 103 -24.23 -14.91 -9.26
C ALA A 103 -24.00 -14.67 -10.76
N GLN A 104 -24.15 -13.42 -11.23
CA GLN A 104 -23.85 -13.06 -12.61
C GLN A 104 -22.37 -13.23 -12.94
N TYR A 105 -21.49 -12.77 -12.05
CA TYR A 105 -20.06 -12.96 -12.16
C TYR A 105 -19.69 -14.45 -12.23
N GLN A 106 -20.24 -15.28 -11.34
CA GLN A 106 -20.01 -16.73 -11.34
C GLN A 106 -20.47 -17.37 -12.65
N ALA A 107 -21.67 -17.03 -13.12
CA ALA A 107 -22.21 -17.53 -14.38
C ALA A 107 -21.32 -17.15 -15.57
N ASP A 108 -20.90 -15.89 -15.66
CA ASP A 108 -19.99 -15.41 -16.69
C ASP A 108 -18.64 -16.12 -16.61
N MET A 109 -18.16 -16.40 -15.39
CA MET A 109 -16.88 -17.06 -15.13
C MET A 109 -16.90 -18.57 -15.32
N GLY A 110 -18.06 -19.18 -15.46
CA GLY A 110 -18.22 -20.65 -15.51
C GLY A 110 -18.03 -21.31 -14.14
N PHE A 111 -18.19 -20.55 -13.06
CA PHE A 111 -18.21 -21.06 -11.69
C PHE A 111 -19.60 -21.57 -11.30
N VAL A 112 -19.69 -22.18 -10.11
CA VAL A 112 -20.98 -22.60 -9.56
C VAL A 112 -21.76 -21.35 -9.16
N THR A 113 -22.92 -21.12 -9.77
CA THR A 113 -23.76 -19.94 -9.51
C THR A 113 -24.57 -20.11 -8.22
N ASP A 114 -23.97 -19.85 -7.07
CA ASP A 114 -24.64 -19.88 -5.76
C ASP A 114 -24.82 -18.48 -5.13
N GLY A 115 -24.20 -17.45 -5.69
CA GLY A 115 -24.24 -16.08 -5.20
C GLY A 115 -23.30 -15.81 -4.01
N TYR A 116 -22.40 -16.74 -3.67
CA TYR A 116 -21.43 -16.61 -2.59
C TYR A 116 -20.00 -16.79 -3.13
N LEU A 117 -19.15 -15.79 -2.90
CA LEU A 117 -17.74 -15.90 -3.30
C LEU A 117 -17.00 -16.85 -2.35
N ASP A 118 -16.42 -17.90 -2.92
CA ASP A 118 -15.34 -18.63 -2.24
C ASP A 118 -14.00 -17.86 -2.34
N GLN A 119 -12.95 -18.40 -1.73
CA GLN A 119 -11.64 -17.74 -1.70
C GLN A 119 -11.01 -17.61 -3.09
N HIS A 120 -11.20 -18.60 -3.97
CA HIS A 120 -10.66 -18.57 -5.33
C HIS A 120 -11.41 -17.55 -6.19
N GLU A 121 -12.74 -17.56 -6.15
CA GLU A 121 -13.59 -16.62 -6.85
C GLU A 121 -13.37 -15.17 -6.40
N LEU A 122 -13.21 -14.97 -5.09
CA LEU A 122 -12.86 -13.67 -4.51
C LEU A 122 -11.48 -13.20 -4.98
N GLY A 123 -10.48 -14.08 -4.88
CA GLY A 123 -9.11 -13.79 -5.31
C GLY A 123 -9.04 -13.42 -6.79
N PHE A 124 -9.72 -14.18 -7.64
CA PHE A 124 -9.78 -13.90 -9.08
C PHE A 124 -10.46 -12.56 -9.38
N LEU A 125 -11.59 -12.26 -8.73
CA LEU A 125 -12.32 -11.00 -8.92
C LEU A 125 -11.45 -9.80 -8.53
N LEU A 126 -10.86 -9.81 -7.34
CA LEU A 126 -10.07 -8.69 -6.83
C LEU A 126 -8.77 -8.50 -7.61
N THR A 127 -8.07 -9.59 -7.92
CA THR A 127 -6.84 -9.55 -8.73
C THR A 127 -7.13 -9.06 -10.14
N SER A 128 -8.22 -9.51 -10.76
CA SER A 128 -8.65 -9.04 -12.07
C SER A 128 -8.99 -7.55 -12.06
N HIS A 129 -9.67 -7.06 -11.01
CA HIS A 129 -10.00 -5.65 -10.88
C HIS A 129 -8.73 -4.80 -10.77
N GLN A 130 -7.79 -5.20 -9.91
CA GLN A 130 -6.50 -4.53 -9.79
C GLN A 130 -5.73 -4.52 -11.12
N ARG A 131 -5.71 -5.65 -11.82
CA ARG A 131 -5.08 -5.76 -13.14
C ARG A 131 -5.76 -4.85 -14.16
N ALA A 132 -7.09 -4.79 -14.19
CA ALA A 132 -7.83 -3.92 -15.10
C ALA A 132 -7.54 -2.43 -14.88
N LEU A 133 -7.42 -2.00 -13.62
CA LEU A 133 -7.01 -0.63 -13.30
C LEU A 133 -5.58 -0.32 -13.76
N ALA A 134 -4.67 -1.30 -13.67
CA ALA A 134 -3.27 -1.14 -14.05
C ALA A 134 -3.02 -1.26 -15.56
N SER A 135 -3.69 -2.18 -16.26
CA SER A 135 -3.37 -2.53 -17.64
C SER A 135 -4.47 -2.25 -18.65
N GLY A 136 -5.65 -1.80 -18.22
CA GLY A 136 -6.81 -1.61 -19.10
C GLY A 136 -6.58 -0.61 -20.24
N HIS A 137 -5.56 0.25 -20.15
CA HIS A 137 -5.18 1.23 -21.16
C HIS A 137 -3.99 0.78 -22.05
N VAL A 138 -3.40 -0.39 -21.76
CA VAL A 138 -2.24 -0.93 -22.49
C VAL A 138 -2.70 -2.02 -23.45
N ALA A 139 -2.07 -2.13 -24.62
CA ALA A 139 -2.33 -3.22 -25.56
C ALA A 139 -1.91 -4.58 -24.96
N PRO A 140 -2.67 -5.68 -25.19
CA PRO A 140 -3.90 -5.75 -26.00
C PRO A 140 -5.20 -5.39 -25.24
N TYR A 141 -5.13 -5.11 -23.94
CA TYR A 141 -6.29 -4.93 -23.07
C TYR A 141 -7.11 -3.67 -23.41
N ASN A 142 -6.48 -2.58 -23.84
CA ASN A 142 -7.19 -1.38 -24.29
C ASN A 142 -8.17 -1.67 -25.43
N GLN A 143 -7.79 -2.53 -26.37
CA GLN A 143 -8.64 -2.93 -27.48
C GLN A 143 -9.78 -3.84 -27.02
N ILE A 144 -9.50 -4.74 -26.07
CA ILE A 144 -10.52 -5.60 -25.47
C ILE A 144 -11.52 -4.74 -24.69
N LEU A 145 -11.05 -3.78 -23.92
CA LEU A 145 -11.90 -2.83 -23.19
C LEU A 145 -12.77 -2.02 -24.16
N ALA A 146 -12.21 -1.52 -25.27
CA ALA A 146 -12.94 -0.76 -26.27
C ALA A 146 -14.00 -1.59 -27.01
N SER A 147 -13.72 -2.87 -27.29
CA SER A 147 -14.60 -3.73 -28.10
C SER A 147 -15.59 -4.56 -27.27
N GLN A 148 -15.21 -4.97 -26.07
CA GLN A 148 -15.95 -5.92 -25.22
C GLN A 148 -16.27 -5.37 -23.82
N GLY A 149 -15.85 -4.14 -23.51
CA GLY A 149 -16.06 -3.51 -22.20
C GLY A 149 -15.24 -4.15 -21.08
N GLN A 150 -15.50 -3.75 -19.83
CA GLN A 150 -14.79 -4.28 -18.67
C GLN A 150 -15.01 -5.80 -18.50
N ALA A 151 -16.22 -6.30 -18.81
CA ALA A 151 -16.51 -7.74 -18.77
C ALA A 151 -15.64 -8.54 -19.76
N GLY A 152 -15.25 -7.94 -20.88
CA GLY A 152 -14.28 -8.53 -21.83
C GLY A 152 -12.92 -8.76 -21.19
N LEU A 153 -12.40 -7.78 -20.46
CA LEU A 153 -11.12 -7.90 -19.74
C LEU A 153 -11.15 -9.06 -18.74
N LEU A 154 -12.23 -9.18 -17.98
CA LEU A 154 -12.37 -10.23 -16.98
C LEU A 154 -12.35 -11.63 -17.61
N ARG A 155 -13.01 -11.82 -18.75
CA ARG A 155 -12.93 -13.07 -19.52
C ARG A 155 -11.52 -13.33 -20.04
N THR A 156 -10.84 -12.31 -20.55
CA THR A 156 -9.46 -12.42 -21.02
C THR A 156 -8.52 -12.88 -19.91
N TYR A 157 -8.60 -12.29 -18.72
CA TYR A 157 -7.73 -12.68 -17.60
C TYR A 157 -7.95 -14.12 -17.15
N ARG A 158 -9.20 -14.60 -17.19
CA ARG A 158 -9.50 -16.01 -16.92
C ARG A 158 -8.84 -16.92 -17.94
N ASN A 159 -8.97 -16.58 -19.22
CA ASN A 159 -8.39 -17.37 -20.32
C ASN A 159 -6.87 -17.48 -20.17
N GLU A 160 -6.20 -16.39 -19.81
CA GLU A 160 -4.76 -16.40 -19.55
C GLU A 160 -4.37 -17.24 -18.33
N GLN A 161 -5.18 -17.24 -17.27
CA GLN A 161 -4.97 -18.14 -16.13
C GLN A 161 -5.09 -19.62 -16.54
N LEU A 162 -5.89 -19.91 -17.57
CA LEU A 162 -6.00 -21.24 -18.19
C LEU A 162 -4.91 -21.50 -19.25
N GLY A 163 -3.94 -20.60 -19.42
CA GLY A 163 -2.85 -20.72 -20.40
C GLY A 163 -3.25 -20.38 -21.83
N ILE A 164 -4.44 -19.85 -22.07
CA ILE A 164 -4.89 -19.40 -23.38
C ILE A 164 -4.30 -18.02 -23.64
N GLN A 165 -3.45 -17.91 -24.66
CA GLN A 165 -2.81 -16.64 -25.01
C GLN A 165 -3.84 -15.63 -25.54
N THR A 166 -3.76 -14.40 -25.05
CA THR A 166 -4.54 -13.28 -25.58
C THR A 166 -3.98 -12.89 -26.95
N PRO A 167 -4.78 -12.92 -28.03
CA PRO A 167 -4.31 -12.54 -29.35
C PRO A 167 -3.78 -11.11 -29.34
N GLN A 168 -2.52 -10.92 -29.74
CA GLN A 168 -1.98 -9.60 -29.98
C GLN A 168 -2.72 -9.01 -31.18
N ALA A 169 -3.32 -7.83 -31.03
CA ALA A 169 -3.88 -7.12 -32.16
C ALA A 169 -2.74 -6.72 -33.10
N VAL A 170 -2.77 -7.20 -34.34
CA VAL A 170 -1.94 -6.69 -35.44
C VAL A 170 -2.32 -5.22 -35.61
N GLN A 171 -1.43 -4.29 -35.26
CA GLN A 171 -1.64 -2.88 -35.55
C GLN A 171 -1.81 -2.69 -37.07
N PRO A 172 -2.90 -2.06 -37.55
CA PRO A 172 -2.94 -1.55 -38.90
C PRO A 172 -1.83 -0.50 -39.03
N GLY A 173 -0.84 -0.76 -39.87
CA GLY A 173 0.22 0.19 -40.16
C GLY A 173 -0.38 1.53 -40.59
N GLN A 174 -0.02 2.60 -39.88
CA GLN A 174 -0.34 3.95 -40.33
C GLN A 174 0.36 4.20 -41.68
N PRO A 175 -0.29 4.87 -42.64
CA PRO A 175 0.33 5.21 -43.92
C PRO A 175 1.50 6.18 -43.67
N GLN A 176 2.71 5.67 -43.77
CA GLN A 176 3.91 6.49 -43.82
C GLN A 176 3.91 7.23 -45.17
N THR A 177 3.77 8.55 -45.12
CA THR A 177 4.03 9.43 -46.25
C THR A 177 5.55 9.49 -46.46
N HIS A 178 6.09 8.52 -47.19
CA HIS A 178 7.47 8.55 -47.66
C HIS A 178 7.56 9.60 -48.78
N MET A 179 8.26 10.71 -48.52
CA MET A 179 8.68 11.60 -49.61
C MET A 179 9.64 10.84 -50.52
N ALA A 180 9.37 10.95 -51.82
CA ALA A 180 10.07 10.26 -52.89
C ALA A 180 11.58 10.55 -52.88
N THR A 181 12.37 9.48 -52.90
CA THR A 181 13.71 9.50 -53.50
C THR A 181 13.72 8.55 -54.69
N THR A 182 14.38 9.02 -55.73
CA THR A 182 14.32 8.61 -57.13
C THR A 182 14.71 7.16 -57.41
N SER A 183 14.08 6.63 -58.46
CA SER A 183 14.14 5.28 -59.03
C SER A 183 15.53 4.75 -59.39
N GLN A 184 15.75 3.45 -59.13
CA GLN A 184 16.62 2.58 -59.94
C GLN A 184 15.89 1.28 -60.34
N PRO A 185 16.23 0.66 -61.50
CA PRO A 185 15.35 -0.30 -62.17
C PRO A 185 15.48 -1.73 -61.65
N LEU A 186 14.37 -2.46 -61.74
CA LEU A 186 14.19 -3.88 -61.46
C LEU A 186 15.05 -4.78 -62.38
N THR A 187 15.70 -5.78 -61.79
CA THR A 187 15.96 -7.05 -62.48
C THR A 187 15.67 -8.26 -61.59
N THR A 188 14.86 -9.14 -62.16
CA THR A 188 14.78 -10.60 -61.99
C THR A 188 14.37 -11.18 -60.63
N ALA A 189 13.16 -11.74 -60.62
CA ALA A 189 12.79 -12.82 -59.71
C ALA A 189 13.67 -14.06 -59.91
N PRO A 190 13.97 -14.80 -58.84
CA PRO A 190 14.05 -16.25 -58.95
C PRO A 190 13.23 -16.97 -57.88
N THR A 191 12.42 -17.90 -58.37
CA THR A 191 12.17 -19.27 -57.88
C THR A 191 12.47 -19.62 -56.41
N LEU A 192 11.44 -20.21 -55.79
CA LEU A 192 11.44 -21.03 -54.57
C LEU A 192 12.73 -21.86 -54.40
N ALA A 193 13.56 -21.47 -53.44
CA ALA A 193 14.67 -22.28 -52.96
C ALA A 193 14.21 -23.15 -51.79
N ALA A 194 14.53 -24.45 -51.90
CA ALA A 194 14.37 -25.43 -50.84
C ALA A 194 15.16 -25.05 -49.58
N ARG A 195 14.64 -25.53 -48.45
CA ARG A 195 15.13 -25.36 -47.08
C ARG A 195 16.64 -25.56 -46.98
N ALA A 196 17.38 -24.49 -46.73
CA ALA A 196 18.78 -24.59 -46.34
C ALA A 196 18.84 -24.99 -44.86
N ASP A 197 19.37 -26.17 -44.58
CA ASP A 197 19.92 -26.54 -43.28
C ASP A 197 21.14 -25.64 -43.01
N THR A 198 20.86 -24.41 -42.59
CA THR A 198 21.82 -23.61 -41.84
C THR A 198 21.58 -23.96 -40.39
N GLY A 199 22.60 -24.49 -39.71
CA GLY A 199 22.55 -24.81 -38.29
C GLY A 199 21.96 -23.63 -37.55
N ALA A 200 20.71 -23.78 -37.12
CA ALA A 200 19.94 -22.72 -36.51
C ALA A 200 20.60 -22.41 -35.17
N ALA A 201 21.44 -21.38 -35.13
CA ALA A 201 21.76 -20.73 -33.88
C ALA A 201 20.41 -20.31 -33.29
N LEU A 202 20.07 -20.88 -32.13
CA LEU A 202 18.91 -20.48 -31.35
C LEU A 202 18.95 -18.96 -31.16
N PRO A 203 17.80 -18.27 -31.14
CA PRO A 203 17.76 -16.83 -30.88
C PRO A 203 18.56 -16.51 -29.63
N ASN A 204 19.67 -15.78 -29.79
CA ASN A 204 20.44 -15.30 -28.67
C ASN A 204 19.74 -14.05 -28.12
N PHE A 205 18.98 -14.22 -27.06
CA PHE A 205 18.45 -13.10 -26.32
C PHE A 205 19.61 -12.44 -25.58
N GLY A 206 20.01 -11.25 -26.03
CA GLY A 206 20.96 -10.40 -25.31
C GLY A 206 20.30 -9.90 -24.02
N PHE A 207 20.25 -10.75 -22.99
CA PHE A 207 19.73 -10.36 -21.69
C PHE A 207 20.63 -9.28 -21.11
N ALA A 208 20.13 -8.05 -21.05
CA ALA A 208 20.81 -7.00 -20.32
C ALA A 208 20.96 -7.44 -18.86
N GLN A 209 22.20 -7.58 -18.39
CA GLN A 209 22.50 -7.95 -17.00
C GLN A 209 22.11 -6.84 -16.00
N GLN A 210 21.66 -5.67 -16.47
CA GLN A 210 21.32 -4.49 -15.68
C GLN A 210 20.05 -3.80 -16.20
N GLY A 211 18.93 -4.53 -16.25
CA GLY A 211 17.61 -3.89 -16.33
C GLY A 211 17.23 -3.24 -14.99
N THR A 212 16.52 -2.11 -15.03
CA THR A 212 15.91 -1.54 -13.82
C THR A 212 14.93 -2.53 -13.20
N LYS A 213 15.01 -2.73 -11.89
CA LYS A 213 14.17 -3.70 -11.19
C LYS A 213 12.72 -3.19 -11.20
N SER A 214 11.80 -4.00 -11.75
CA SER A 214 10.38 -3.68 -11.82
C SER A 214 9.73 -3.72 -10.43
N ILE A 215 9.07 -2.63 -10.06
CA ILE A 215 8.27 -2.56 -8.82
C ILE A 215 7.01 -3.42 -8.98
N ASN A 216 6.40 -3.39 -10.17
CA ASN A 216 5.21 -4.18 -10.48
C ASN A 216 5.48 -5.69 -10.38
N ALA A 217 6.57 -6.18 -10.98
CA ALA A 217 6.95 -7.59 -10.88
C ALA A 217 7.20 -7.99 -9.42
N HIS A 218 7.91 -7.15 -8.66
CA HIS A 218 8.16 -7.40 -7.24
C HIS A 218 6.86 -7.48 -6.44
N CYS A 219 5.92 -6.55 -6.62
CA CYS A 219 4.67 -6.57 -5.87
C CYS A 219 3.73 -7.69 -6.30
N ASN A 220 3.78 -8.14 -7.55
CA ASN A 220 3.04 -9.32 -7.98
C ASN A 220 3.55 -10.58 -7.26
N GLU A 221 4.87 -10.73 -7.14
CA GLU A 221 5.49 -11.84 -6.40
C GLU A 221 5.12 -11.80 -4.91
N VAL A 222 5.25 -10.64 -4.27
CA VAL A 222 4.91 -10.46 -2.85
C VAL A 222 3.45 -10.80 -2.60
N ASN A 223 2.51 -10.27 -3.41
CA ASN A 223 1.08 -10.53 -3.23
C ASN A 223 0.72 -12.02 -3.38
N LEU A 224 1.38 -12.73 -4.30
CA LEU A 224 1.23 -14.17 -4.45
C LEU A 224 1.65 -14.90 -3.17
N LEU A 225 2.84 -14.58 -2.66
CA LEU A 225 3.38 -15.18 -1.42
C LEU A 225 2.54 -14.83 -0.19
N THR A 226 2.06 -13.58 -0.09
CA THR A 226 1.15 -13.14 0.98
C THR A 226 -0.11 -13.99 0.98
N THR A 227 -0.69 -14.26 -0.20
CA THR A 227 -1.87 -15.09 -0.32
C THR A 227 -1.58 -16.53 0.10
N SER A 228 -0.44 -17.09 -0.32
CA SER A 228 0.01 -18.42 0.11
C SER A 228 0.27 -18.52 1.62
N ASN A 229 0.67 -17.42 2.25
CA ASN A 229 0.95 -17.33 3.70
C ASN A 229 -0.30 -17.07 4.56
N GLY A 230 -1.49 -17.03 3.96
CA GLY A 230 -2.76 -16.81 4.68
C GLY A 230 -3.10 -15.34 4.92
N GLY A 231 -2.50 -14.44 4.15
CA GLY A 231 -2.73 -13.00 4.22
C GLY A 231 -1.56 -12.23 4.84
N LEU A 232 -1.78 -10.93 5.03
CA LEU A 232 -0.76 -9.99 5.47
C LEU A 232 -0.24 -10.27 6.87
N SER A 233 1.03 -9.96 7.09
CA SER A 233 1.66 -9.94 8.41
C SER A 233 0.88 -9.05 9.39
N ARG A 234 0.72 -9.54 10.61
CA ARG A 234 0.02 -8.86 11.71
C ARG A 234 0.98 -8.47 12.82
N SER A 235 0.65 -7.42 13.55
CA SER A 235 1.43 -6.98 14.69
C SER A 235 1.52 -8.09 15.75
N GLY A 236 2.71 -8.26 16.34
CA GLY A 236 3.00 -9.36 17.26
C GLY A 236 3.18 -10.73 16.59
N GLN A 237 2.98 -10.84 15.27
CA GLN A 237 3.10 -12.10 14.51
C GLN A 237 4.05 -12.00 13.31
N VAL A 238 4.85 -10.94 13.22
CA VAL A 238 5.88 -10.79 12.17
C VAL A 238 6.98 -11.85 12.37
N ARG A 239 7.00 -12.86 11.49
CA ARG A 239 8.01 -13.94 11.49
C ARG A 239 9.16 -13.67 10.53
N GLU A 240 8.85 -13.06 9.39
CA GLU A 240 9.82 -12.67 8.35
C GLU A 240 9.79 -11.16 8.18
N PRO A 241 10.66 -10.42 8.90
CA PRO A 241 10.66 -8.96 8.89
C PRO A 241 10.84 -8.35 7.50
N VAL A 242 11.73 -8.94 6.69
CA VAL A 242 11.98 -8.48 5.32
C VAL A 242 10.74 -8.65 4.45
N PHE A 243 10.06 -9.79 4.56
CA PHE A 243 8.84 -10.08 3.81
C PHE A 243 7.71 -9.15 4.25
N ALA A 244 7.48 -9.01 5.55
CA ALA A 244 6.49 -8.08 6.10
C ALA A 244 6.71 -6.64 5.61
N LEU A 245 7.96 -6.15 5.55
CA LEU A 245 8.26 -4.85 4.95
C LEU A 245 7.86 -4.78 3.48
N ASN A 246 8.09 -5.85 2.70
CA ASN A 246 7.69 -5.87 1.29
C ASN A 246 6.16 -5.89 1.12
N GLU A 247 5.43 -6.60 1.98
CA GLU A 247 3.97 -6.55 2.01
C GLU A 247 3.48 -5.12 2.25
N GLN A 248 4.08 -4.43 3.24
CA GLN A 248 3.74 -3.06 3.55
C GLN A 248 4.03 -2.13 2.37
N PHE A 249 5.18 -2.27 1.71
CA PHE A 249 5.50 -1.51 0.51
C PHE A 249 4.43 -1.65 -0.58
N CYS A 250 3.99 -2.88 -0.86
CA CYS A 250 3.02 -3.14 -1.91
C CYS A 250 1.61 -2.63 -1.56
N GLN A 251 1.26 -2.58 -0.27
CA GLN A 251 0.08 -1.85 0.18
C GLN A 251 0.21 -0.34 -0.03
N ALA A 252 1.36 0.25 0.34
CA ALA A 252 1.62 1.68 0.19
C ALA A 252 1.51 2.11 -1.28
N ARG A 253 2.07 1.30 -2.19
CA ARG A 253 1.95 1.47 -3.64
C ARG A 253 0.48 1.53 -4.09
N SER A 254 -0.35 0.58 -3.66
CA SER A 254 -1.77 0.56 -4.02
C SER A 254 -2.51 1.80 -3.50
N GLN A 255 -2.22 2.24 -2.27
CA GLN A 255 -2.80 3.45 -1.69
C GLN A 255 -2.36 4.71 -2.45
N ALA A 256 -1.09 4.80 -2.87
CA ALA A 256 -0.59 5.91 -3.66
C ALA A 256 -1.31 6.02 -5.03
N MET A 257 -1.55 4.89 -5.70
CA MET A 257 -2.31 4.89 -6.97
C MET A 257 -3.76 5.34 -6.77
N VAL A 258 -4.43 4.87 -5.70
CA VAL A 258 -5.80 5.29 -5.38
C VAL A 258 -5.86 6.78 -5.07
N GLU A 259 -4.94 7.29 -4.25
CA GLU A 259 -4.85 8.71 -3.90
C GLU A 259 -4.59 9.58 -5.15
N ALA A 260 -3.68 9.15 -6.04
CA ALA A 260 -3.41 9.85 -7.29
C ALA A 260 -4.67 9.94 -8.16
N SER A 261 -5.40 8.84 -8.37
CA SER A 261 -6.63 8.85 -9.16
C SER A 261 -7.70 9.78 -8.59
N GLN A 262 -7.78 9.92 -7.26
CA GLN A 262 -8.70 10.87 -6.62
C GLN A 262 -8.29 12.33 -6.81
N ILE A 263 -7.00 12.61 -6.93
CA ILE A 263 -6.50 13.96 -7.19
C ILE A 263 -6.63 14.29 -8.69
N GLU A 264 -6.33 13.34 -9.58
CA GLU A 264 -6.38 13.53 -11.04
C GLU A 264 -7.77 14.01 -11.52
N VAL A 265 -8.86 13.49 -10.94
CA VAL A 265 -10.22 13.95 -11.28
C VAL A 265 -10.50 15.41 -10.91
N THR A 266 -9.64 16.02 -10.08
CA THR A 266 -9.74 17.44 -9.71
C THR A 266 -8.91 18.35 -10.61
N ILE A 267 -8.11 17.80 -11.53
CA ILE A 267 -7.27 18.55 -12.46
C ILE A 267 -8.06 18.78 -13.76
N PRO A 268 -8.61 20.00 -13.98
CA PRO A 268 -9.32 20.27 -15.21
C PRO A 268 -8.35 20.36 -16.40
N ASN A 269 -8.84 20.04 -17.59
CA ASN A 269 -8.18 20.31 -18.87
C ASN A 269 -6.82 19.62 -19.09
N MET A 270 -6.55 18.49 -18.42
CA MET A 270 -5.37 17.66 -18.69
C MET A 270 -5.76 16.21 -18.98
N THR A 271 -5.16 15.62 -20.01
CA THR A 271 -5.28 14.18 -20.30
C THR A 271 -4.28 13.38 -19.48
N SER A 272 -4.49 12.06 -19.32
CA SER A 272 -3.55 11.18 -18.61
C SER A 272 -2.13 11.24 -19.19
N VAL A 273 -2.00 11.31 -20.52
CA VAL A 273 -0.70 11.45 -21.20
C VAL A 273 -0.03 12.78 -20.88
N GLN A 274 -0.80 13.88 -20.79
CA GLN A 274 -0.24 15.17 -20.38
C GLN A 274 0.19 15.16 -18.92
N ILE A 275 -0.54 14.47 -18.04
CA ILE A 275 -0.16 14.29 -16.63
C ILE A 275 1.15 13.51 -16.52
N GLU A 276 1.28 12.40 -17.26
CA GLU A 276 2.51 11.61 -17.33
C GLU A 276 3.72 12.46 -17.77
N GLN A 277 3.58 13.25 -18.84
CA GLN A 277 4.64 14.16 -19.31
C GLN A 277 5.02 15.23 -18.27
N GLN A 278 4.05 15.77 -17.53
CA GLN A 278 4.36 16.70 -16.43
C GLN A 278 5.13 16.01 -15.31
N CYS A 279 4.81 14.75 -15.01
CA CYS A 279 5.52 13.96 -14.02
C CYS A 279 6.94 13.57 -14.45
N GLU A 280 7.17 13.32 -15.74
CA GLU A 280 8.52 13.18 -16.30
C GLU A 280 9.34 14.46 -16.10
N GLY A 281 8.77 15.62 -16.44
CA GLY A 281 9.42 16.92 -16.23
C GLY A 281 9.74 17.19 -14.76
N LEU A 282 8.83 16.86 -13.85
CA LEU A 282 9.06 16.94 -12.41
C LEU A 282 10.20 16.02 -11.96
N THR A 283 10.24 14.79 -12.47
CA THR A 283 11.29 13.80 -12.16
C THR A 283 12.66 14.32 -12.60
N GLN A 284 12.75 14.87 -13.81
CA GLN A 284 13.97 15.50 -14.32
C GLN A 284 14.43 16.68 -13.45
N ALA A 285 13.50 17.54 -13.01
CA ALA A 285 13.80 18.66 -12.13
C ALA A 285 14.28 18.21 -10.73
N MET A 286 13.78 17.07 -10.26
CA MET A 286 14.14 16.48 -8.97
C MET A 286 15.46 15.69 -8.99
N ALA A 287 15.93 15.23 -10.15
CA ALA A 287 17.12 14.39 -10.27
C ALA A 287 18.36 14.91 -9.52
N PRO A 288 18.72 16.21 -9.58
CA PRO A 288 19.86 16.73 -8.82
C PRO A 288 19.70 16.64 -7.30
N GLN A 289 18.46 16.68 -6.79
CA GLN A 289 18.16 16.60 -5.36
C GLN A 289 18.26 15.18 -4.83
N MET A 290 18.14 14.17 -5.70
CA MET A 290 18.25 12.75 -5.36
C MET A 290 19.70 12.25 -5.35
N VAL A 291 20.67 13.06 -5.80
CA VAL A 291 22.07 12.65 -5.84
C VAL A 291 22.58 12.37 -4.42
N GLY A 292 22.96 11.11 -4.19
CA GLY A 292 23.43 10.61 -2.90
C GLY A 292 22.32 10.27 -1.91
N ILE A 293 21.08 10.07 -2.35
CA ILE A 293 19.96 9.67 -1.48
C ILE A 293 20.20 8.36 -0.70
N ASP A 294 21.07 7.50 -1.22
CA ASP A 294 21.53 6.25 -0.63
C ASP A 294 22.65 6.42 0.41
N THR A 295 23.30 7.59 0.44
CA THR A 295 24.49 7.87 1.27
C THR A 295 24.32 9.04 2.25
N LYS A 296 23.59 10.09 1.87
CA LYS A 296 23.29 11.26 2.70
C LYS A 296 22.24 10.97 3.76
N ALA A 297 22.29 11.73 4.86
CA ALA A 297 21.27 11.64 5.90
C ALA A 297 19.92 12.16 5.37
N PRO A 298 18.77 11.57 5.76
CA PRO A 298 17.45 12.04 5.34
C PRO A 298 17.21 13.53 5.60
N SER A 299 17.70 14.05 6.72
CA SER A 299 17.56 15.47 7.06
C SER A 299 18.29 16.40 6.09
N GLU A 300 19.44 15.97 5.54
CA GLU A 300 20.18 16.74 4.56
C GLU A 300 19.42 16.79 3.23
N VAL A 301 18.94 15.63 2.76
CA VAL A 301 18.13 15.52 1.52
C VAL A 301 16.83 16.32 1.64
N VAL A 302 16.14 16.21 2.78
CA VAL A 302 14.91 16.97 3.06
C VAL A 302 15.19 18.47 3.05
N ALA A 303 16.26 18.92 3.71
CA ALA A 303 16.59 20.34 3.78
C ALA A 303 16.94 20.93 2.41
N SER A 304 17.84 20.27 1.65
CA SER A 304 18.25 20.76 0.32
C SER A 304 17.07 20.79 -0.66
N THR A 305 16.27 19.73 -0.65
CA THR A 305 15.09 19.63 -1.50
C THR A 305 14.03 20.64 -1.09
N SER A 306 13.80 20.86 0.21
CA SER A 306 12.84 21.87 0.68
C SER A 306 13.23 23.28 0.21
N THR A 307 14.51 23.63 0.25
CA THR A 307 15.01 24.89 -0.31
C THR A 307 14.76 24.97 -1.82
N PHE A 308 15.00 23.90 -2.57
CA PHE A 308 14.69 23.84 -3.99
C PHE A 308 13.19 24.05 -4.26
N LEU A 309 12.30 23.39 -3.51
CA LEU A 309 10.85 23.54 -3.64
C LEU A 309 10.39 24.97 -3.35
N GLN A 310 10.92 25.60 -2.30
CA GLN A 310 10.62 27.00 -1.95
C GLN A 310 11.06 27.98 -3.05
N ASN A 311 12.16 27.69 -3.73
CA ASN A 311 12.71 28.53 -4.81
C ASN A 311 12.09 28.24 -6.19
N SER A 312 11.22 27.24 -6.31
CA SER A 312 10.59 26.85 -7.59
C SER A 312 9.57 27.85 -8.12
N GLY A 313 9.10 28.78 -7.27
CA GLY A 313 8.01 29.70 -7.58
C GLY A 313 6.61 29.05 -7.55
N GLN A 314 6.50 27.76 -7.22
CA GLN A 314 5.23 27.04 -7.07
C GLN A 314 4.73 27.12 -5.62
N GLN A 315 3.40 27.04 -5.44
CA GLN A 315 2.81 26.96 -4.11
C GLN A 315 3.00 25.57 -3.52
N MET A 316 3.37 25.49 -2.23
CA MET A 316 3.60 24.21 -1.55
C MET A 316 2.40 23.25 -1.62
N PRO A 317 1.12 23.67 -1.44
CA PRO A 317 -0.01 22.77 -1.61
C PRO A 317 -0.10 22.17 -3.02
N SER A 318 0.20 22.95 -4.06
CA SER A 318 0.22 22.47 -5.45
C SER A 318 1.34 21.46 -5.69
N LEU A 319 2.53 21.71 -5.13
CA LEU A 319 3.65 20.76 -5.18
C LEU A 319 3.31 19.43 -4.48
N ILE A 320 2.65 19.49 -3.33
CA ILE A 320 2.18 18.30 -2.61
C ILE A 320 1.18 17.51 -3.47
N SER A 321 0.16 18.17 -4.02
CA SER A 321 -0.82 17.49 -4.88
C SER A 321 -0.17 16.90 -6.14
N GLY A 322 0.74 17.65 -6.78
CA GLY A 322 1.50 17.17 -7.94
C GLY A 322 2.40 15.97 -7.60
N GLY A 323 3.11 16.02 -6.47
CA GLY A 323 3.93 14.89 -6.00
C GLY A 323 3.12 13.63 -5.75
N LYS A 324 1.90 13.74 -5.19
CA LYS A 324 1.03 12.58 -4.98
C LYS A 324 0.55 11.97 -6.30
N VAL A 325 0.15 12.80 -7.25
CA VAL A 325 -0.23 12.36 -8.60
C VAL A 325 0.96 11.64 -9.26
N CYS A 326 2.14 12.26 -9.27
CA CYS A 326 3.31 11.67 -9.91
C CYS A 326 3.84 10.42 -9.21
N LEU A 327 3.66 10.30 -7.89
CA LEU A 327 3.93 9.04 -7.19
C LEU A 327 3.01 7.91 -7.69
N GLY A 328 1.72 8.17 -7.85
CA GLY A 328 0.77 7.20 -8.38
C GLY A 328 1.01 6.87 -9.86
N VAL A 329 1.31 7.89 -10.69
CA VAL A 329 1.70 7.71 -12.10
C VAL A 329 2.90 6.78 -12.19
N GLY A 330 3.99 7.08 -11.48
CA GLY A 330 5.21 6.28 -11.50
C GLY A 330 4.94 4.81 -11.11
N TYR A 331 4.06 4.56 -10.14
CA TYR A 331 3.66 3.19 -9.82
C TYR A 331 2.81 2.49 -10.89
N ARG A 332 1.99 3.23 -11.65
CA ARG A 332 1.20 2.66 -12.75
C ARG A 332 2.09 2.28 -13.93
N ILE A 333 3.00 3.17 -14.31
CA ILE A 333 3.89 2.98 -15.47
C ILE A 333 5.20 2.24 -15.13
N ASP A 334 5.37 1.82 -13.88
CA ASP A 334 6.55 1.11 -13.38
C ASP A 334 7.86 1.92 -13.44
N ASP A 335 7.77 3.24 -13.28
CA ASP A 335 8.92 4.14 -13.22
C ASP A 335 9.41 4.31 -11.78
N ALA A 336 10.47 3.57 -11.46
CA ALA A 336 11.09 3.58 -10.14
C ALA A 336 11.76 4.92 -9.79
N GLU A 337 12.26 5.68 -10.78
CA GLU A 337 12.91 6.97 -10.55
C GLU A 337 11.85 8.05 -10.27
N MET A 338 10.76 8.07 -11.05
CA MET A 338 9.63 8.98 -10.81
C MET A 338 8.99 8.78 -9.44
N THR A 339 8.84 7.52 -9.01
CA THR A 339 8.32 7.21 -7.67
C THR A 339 9.27 7.68 -6.57
N LEU A 340 10.58 7.51 -6.74
CA LEU A 340 11.59 8.00 -5.78
C LEU A 340 11.59 9.53 -5.71
N ALA A 341 11.58 10.20 -6.85
CA ALA A 341 11.54 11.66 -6.97
C ALA A 341 10.31 12.24 -6.29
N SER A 342 9.14 11.65 -6.57
CA SER A 342 7.86 12.08 -6.03
C SER A 342 7.81 11.89 -4.51
N ALA A 343 8.27 10.74 -3.99
CA ALA A 343 8.33 10.50 -2.56
C ALA A 343 9.30 11.45 -1.84
N THR A 344 10.46 11.73 -2.46
CA THR A 344 11.45 12.68 -1.96
C THR A 344 10.90 14.10 -1.91
N LEU A 345 10.19 14.52 -2.96
CA LEU A 345 9.49 15.80 -2.99
C LEU A 345 8.47 15.89 -1.85
N LEU A 346 7.61 14.88 -1.69
CA LEU A 346 6.56 14.88 -0.68
C LEU A 346 7.11 14.92 0.75
N ALA A 347 8.14 14.12 1.04
CA ALA A 347 8.83 14.17 2.32
C ALA A 347 9.43 15.56 2.57
N SER A 348 10.06 16.16 1.56
CA SER A 348 10.69 17.48 1.64
C SER A 348 9.70 18.64 1.69
N ALA A 349 8.47 18.40 1.24
CA ALA A 349 7.32 19.29 1.39
C ALA A 349 6.68 19.24 2.79
N GLY A 350 7.28 18.50 3.73
CA GLY A 350 6.80 18.37 5.11
C GLY A 350 5.92 17.15 5.35
N GLN A 351 5.61 16.34 4.33
CA GLN A 351 4.87 15.08 4.49
C GLN A 351 5.84 13.93 4.77
N LEU A 352 6.52 14.02 5.92
CA LEU A 352 7.63 13.12 6.29
C LEU A 352 7.25 11.63 6.31
N GLY A 353 5.97 11.29 6.42
CA GLY A 353 5.46 9.92 6.28
C GLY A 353 5.81 9.26 4.94
N TYR A 354 6.02 10.02 3.86
CA TYR A 354 6.47 9.48 2.56
C TYR A 354 7.92 8.97 2.59
N GLY A 355 8.66 9.20 3.68
CA GLY A 355 9.94 8.51 3.93
C GLY A 355 9.84 6.98 3.94
N GLU A 356 8.64 6.43 4.17
CA GLU A 356 8.38 4.99 4.07
C GLU A 356 8.69 4.48 2.65
N ILE A 357 8.27 5.22 1.62
CA ILE A 357 8.50 4.85 0.22
C ILE A 357 9.98 4.88 -0.12
N ILE A 358 10.67 5.96 0.27
CA ILE A 358 12.10 6.14 0.04
C ILE A 358 12.88 5.00 0.70
N SER A 359 12.50 4.64 1.94
CA SER A 359 13.09 3.50 2.64
C SER A 359 12.95 2.19 1.86
N HIS A 360 11.74 1.84 1.43
CA HIS A 360 11.52 0.60 0.69
C HIS A 360 12.31 0.55 -0.62
N GLN A 361 12.38 1.67 -1.33
CA GLN A 361 13.12 1.75 -2.58
C GLN A 361 14.63 1.58 -2.38
N LEU A 362 15.21 2.22 -1.36
CA LEU A 362 16.61 2.05 -0.99
C LEU A 362 16.94 0.64 -0.48
N ARG A 363 15.99 -0.07 0.15
CA ARG A 363 16.20 -1.49 0.51
C ARG A 363 16.24 -2.40 -0.70
N GLN A 364 15.49 -2.05 -1.74
CA GLN A 364 15.20 -2.92 -2.87
C GLN A 364 16.04 -2.61 -4.12
N GLY A 365 16.69 -1.45 -4.15
CA GLY A 365 17.40 -0.95 -5.32
C GLY A 365 16.47 -0.43 -6.42
N PHE A 366 15.31 0.14 -6.04
CA PHE A 366 14.37 0.74 -6.99
C PHE A 366 14.71 2.22 -7.18
N GLY A 367 15.02 2.64 -8.41
CA GLY A 367 15.29 4.05 -8.74
C GLY A 367 16.59 4.63 -8.15
N ALA A 368 17.27 3.90 -7.26
CA ALA A 368 18.54 4.27 -6.66
C ALA A 368 19.33 3.02 -6.25
N PRO A 369 20.65 3.14 -6.02
CA PRO A 369 21.46 2.08 -5.41
C PRO A 369 20.92 1.65 -4.05
N ILE A 370 21.23 0.41 -3.67
CA ILE A 370 20.83 -0.12 -2.35
C ILE A 370 21.57 0.64 -1.24
N GLY A 371 20.82 1.19 -0.29
CA GLY A 371 21.34 1.99 0.82
C GLY A 371 20.70 1.59 2.15
N MET A 372 21.01 0.40 2.68
CA MET A 372 20.31 -0.19 3.84
C MET A 372 20.33 0.69 5.10
N ALA A 373 21.45 1.37 5.39
CA ALA A 373 21.55 2.28 6.53
C ALA A 373 20.60 3.48 6.38
N ARG A 374 20.61 4.13 5.21
CA ARG A 374 19.73 5.27 4.91
C ARG A 374 18.28 4.87 4.80
N ALA A 375 18.01 3.67 4.29
CA ALA A 375 16.66 3.13 4.30
C ALA A 375 16.10 3.02 5.73
N GLY A 376 16.89 2.54 6.70
CA GLY A 376 16.47 2.48 8.10
C GLY A 376 16.17 3.86 8.69
N GLU A 377 16.98 4.87 8.37
CA GLU A 377 16.78 6.24 8.84
C GLU A 377 15.52 6.90 8.22
N TRP A 378 15.27 6.68 6.94
CA TRP A 378 14.05 7.13 6.25
C TRP A 378 12.80 6.46 6.82
N MET A 379 12.87 5.17 7.15
CA MET A 379 11.75 4.46 7.79
C MET A 379 11.47 5.03 9.18
N ARG A 380 12.51 5.26 9.98
CA ARG A 380 12.36 5.88 11.31
C ARG A 380 11.74 7.27 11.21
N LEU A 381 12.16 8.08 10.23
CA LEU A 381 11.58 9.40 9.97
C LEU A 381 10.08 9.30 9.68
N ALA A 382 9.68 8.37 8.80
CA ALA A 382 8.29 8.16 8.45
C ALA A 382 7.43 7.65 9.61
N LEU A 383 7.93 6.69 10.40
CA LEU A 383 7.24 6.17 11.57
C LEU A 383 7.02 7.24 12.64
N ASN A 384 8.02 8.08 12.89
CA ASN A 384 7.89 9.20 13.82
C ASN A 384 6.81 10.19 13.35
N ALA A 385 6.78 10.50 12.05
CA ALA A 385 5.77 11.38 11.46
C ALA A 385 4.34 10.80 11.56
N ALA A 386 4.20 9.50 11.31
CA ALA A 386 2.92 8.81 11.44
C ALA A 386 2.42 8.80 12.90
N GLN A 387 3.32 8.57 13.87
CA GLN A 387 3.01 8.61 15.30
C GLN A 387 2.64 10.02 15.79
N SER A 388 3.18 11.07 15.17
CA SER A 388 2.79 12.46 15.45
C SER A 388 1.52 12.92 14.72
N GLY A 389 0.79 12.02 14.06
CA GLY A 389 -0.48 12.31 13.39
C GLY A 389 -0.39 12.71 11.92
N SER A 390 0.80 12.60 11.30
CA SER A 390 1.02 12.86 9.87
C SER A 390 1.04 11.55 9.07
N SER A 391 0.04 10.70 9.28
CA SER A 391 -0.13 9.44 8.55
C SER A 391 -0.41 9.70 7.06
N VAL A 392 0.27 8.96 6.19
CA VAL A 392 0.06 8.99 4.73
C VAL A 392 -0.24 7.58 4.20
N LEU A 393 -0.66 7.44 2.94
CA LEU A 393 -0.72 6.14 2.26
C LEU A 393 -1.51 5.06 3.03
N GLY A 394 -2.62 5.45 3.66
CA GLY A 394 -3.47 4.53 4.44
C GLY A 394 -2.80 3.97 5.71
N GLN A 395 -1.72 4.57 6.21
CA GLN A 395 -1.10 4.22 7.49
C GLN A 395 -2.15 4.30 8.61
N ASN A 396 -2.35 3.16 9.27
CA ASN A 396 -3.19 3.00 10.44
C ASN A 396 -2.37 2.38 11.58
N PRO A 397 -2.87 2.35 12.84
CA PRO A 397 -2.09 1.86 13.97
C PRO A 397 -1.54 0.44 13.81
N GLU A 398 -2.30 -0.47 13.19
CA GLU A 398 -1.87 -1.85 12.95
C GLU A 398 -0.71 -1.89 11.93
N ARG A 399 -0.83 -1.13 10.85
CA ARG A 399 0.21 -1.00 9.82
C ARG A 399 1.51 -0.44 10.38
N ILE A 400 1.40 0.62 11.18
CA ILE A 400 2.53 1.25 11.87
C ILE A 400 3.19 0.26 12.84
N ALA A 401 2.41 -0.56 13.55
CA ALA A 401 2.94 -1.58 14.45
C ALA A 401 3.72 -2.66 13.69
N VAL A 402 3.21 -3.15 12.55
CA VAL A 402 3.93 -4.10 11.67
C VAL A 402 5.21 -3.49 11.13
N LEU A 403 5.16 -2.27 10.58
CA LEU A 403 6.34 -1.55 10.08
C LEU A 403 7.39 -1.37 11.18
N SER A 404 6.98 -0.96 12.39
CA SER A 404 7.89 -0.78 13.53
C SER A 404 8.55 -2.09 13.96
N GLN A 405 7.75 -3.16 14.12
CA GLN A 405 8.28 -4.49 14.49
C GLN A 405 9.24 -5.03 13.43
N ALA A 406 8.89 -4.88 12.15
CA ALA A 406 9.71 -5.40 11.05
C ALA A 406 10.99 -4.59 10.83
N SER A 407 10.97 -3.28 11.10
CA SER A 407 12.12 -2.38 10.91
C SER A 407 13.16 -2.46 12.03
N THR A 408 12.75 -2.94 13.22
CA THR A 408 13.63 -3.09 14.39
C THR A 408 14.21 -4.49 14.52
N ALA A 409 13.75 -5.44 13.71
CA ALA A 409 14.26 -6.80 13.73
C ALA A 409 15.71 -6.84 13.22
N PRO A 410 16.61 -7.56 13.91
CA PRO A 410 17.96 -7.78 13.41
C PRO A 410 17.90 -8.51 12.06
N ALA A 411 18.74 -8.11 11.11
CA ALA A 411 18.89 -8.85 9.87
C ALA A 411 19.21 -10.32 10.22
N ALA A 412 18.38 -11.26 9.75
CA ALA A 412 18.66 -12.67 9.96
C ALA A 412 20.07 -12.97 9.42
N PRO A 413 20.94 -13.70 10.16
CA PRO A 413 22.24 -14.08 9.66
C PRO A 413 22.03 -14.84 8.35
N GLY A 414 22.59 -14.33 7.26
CA GLY A 414 22.57 -15.02 5.98
C GLY A 414 23.12 -16.43 6.14
N LEU A 415 22.54 -17.38 5.40
CA LEU A 415 23.04 -18.75 5.35
C LEU A 415 24.56 -18.74 5.09
N PRO A 416 25.34 -19.59 5.78
CA PRO A 416 26.79 -19.62 5.61
C PRO A 416 27.12 -19.89 4.14
N VAL A 417 27.83 -18.95 3.52
CA VAL A 417 28.38 -19.13 2.18
C VAL A 417 29.53 -20.12 2.33
N PHE A 418 29.36 -21.34 1.81
CA PHE A 418 30.48 -22.28 1.71
C PHE A 418 31.46 -21.73 0.68
N SER A 419 32.58 -21.19 1.15
CA SER A 419 33.71 -20.83 0.30
C SER A 419 34.30 -22.10 -0.29
N VAL A 420 34.18 -22.26 -1.60
CA VAL A 420 34.88 -23.32 -2.32
C VAL A 420 36.35 -22.92 -2.39
N SER A 421 37.19 -23.52 -1.55
CA SER A 421 38.64 -23.41 -1.68
C SER A 421 39.07 -24.05 -2.99
N THR A 422 39.38 -23.24 -4.01
CA THR A 422 40.16 -23.70 -5.15
C THR A 422 41.59 -23.91 -4.68
N SER A 423 41.87 -25.10 -4.17
CA SER A 423 43.23 -25.61 -4.05
C SER A 423 43.80 -25.72 -5.45
N GLY A 424 44.86 -24.96 -5.72
CA GLY A 424 45.55 -24.96 -6.98
C GLY A 424 46.17 -26.32 -7.32
N ASN A 425 46.30 -26.55 -8.62
CA ASN A 425 47.49 -27.11 -9.26
C ASN A 425 47.58 -26.56 -10.68
#